data_AF-M2R1I3-F1
#
_entry.id   AF-M2R1I3-F1
#
_cell.length_a   1.000
_cell.length_b   1.000
_cell.length_c   1.000
_cell.angle_alpha   90.00
_cell.angle_beta   90.00
_cell.angle_gamma   90.00
#
_symmetry.space_group_name_H-M   'P 1'
#
loop_
_entity.id
_entity.type
_entity.pdbx_description
1 polymer ?
#
loop_
_entity_poly.entity_id
_entity_poly.type
_entity_poly.pdbx_seq_one_letter_code
_entity_poly.pdbx_strand_id
1 'polypeptide(L)' 'AVAHANRRKSSFDRRVQRHFPGEVIFQPGDLVQIYRSDLDYTFRTERKLLPKWSPP' A
#
# COMPACT_ATOMS: atom_id res chain seq x y z
N ALA A 1 10.87 0.96 16.40
CA ALA A 1 9.57 0.92 15.71
C ALA A 1 8.45 1.08 16.73
N VAL A 2 7.39 1.85 16.42
CA VAL A 2 6.29 2.14 17.36
C VAL A 2 5.35 0.92 17.44
N ALA A 3 5.08 0.39 18.63
CA ALA A 3 4.29 -0.84 18.84
C ALA A 3 2.92 -0.82 18.14
N HIS A 4 2.29 0.35 18.09
CA HIS A 4 1.02 0.56 17.41
C HIS A 4 1.09 0.40 15.88
N ALA A 5 2.19 0.81 15.24
CA ALA A 5 2.39 0.62 13.80
C ALA A 5 2.50 -0.87 13.44
N ASN A 6 3.22 -1.64 14.26
CA ASN A 6 3.36 -3.08 14.08
C ASN A 6 2.01 -3.81 14.20
N ARG A 7 1.16 -3.41 15.16
CA ARG A 7 -0.19 -3.99 15.34
C ARG A 7 -1.12 -3.72 14.16
N ARG A 8 -1.06 -2.53 13.57
CA ARG A 8 -1.85 -2.19 12.37
C ARG A 8 -1.36 -2.95 11.15
N LYS A 9 -0.04 -3.05 10.98
CA LYS A 9 0.55 -3.82 9.88
C LYS A 9 0.14 -5.29 9.94
N SER A 10 0.28 -5.94 11.09
CA SER A 10 -0.08 -7.36 11.23
C SER A 10 -1.57 -7.63 10.99
N SER A 11 -2.44 -6.71 11.39
CA SER A 11 -3.88 -6.82 11.15
C SER A 11 -4.23 -6.63 9.67
N PHE A 12 -3.53 -5.71 9.00
CA PHE A 12 -3.65 -5.49 7.56
C PHE A 12 -3.16 -6.71 6.77
N ASP A 13 -1.95 -7.20 7.08
CA ASP A 13 -1.35 -8.37 6.43
C ASP A 13 -2.27 -9.59 6.55
N ARG A 14 -2.83 -9.85 7.75
CA ARG A 14 -3.80 -10.93 7.97
C ARG A 14 -5.08 -10.77 7.12
N ARG A 15 -5.56 -9.54 6.91
CA ARG A 15 -6.74 -9.27 6.09
C ARG A 15 -6.44 -9.47 4.61
N VAL A 16 -5.27 -9.04 4.15
CA VAL A 16 -4.81 -9.25 2.76
C VAL A 16 -4.67 -10.75 2.47
N GLN A 17 -4.01 -11.50 3.35
CA GLN A 17 -3.85 -12.95 3.20
C GLN A 17 -5.17 -13.73 3.18
N ARG A 18 -6.20 -13.23 3.89
CA ARG A 18 -7.54 -13.85 3.87
C ARG A 18 -8.30 -13.59 2.57
N HIS A 19 -8.10 -12.44 1.94
CA HIS A 19 -8.80 -12.07 0.70
C HIS A 19 -8.08 -12.56 -0.55
N PHE A 20 -6.75 -12.56 -0.53
CA PHE A 20 -5.89 -13.01 -1.62
C PHE A 20 -4.93 -14.06 -1.05
N PRO A 21 -5.31 -15.34 -1.09
CA PRO A 21 -4.51 -16.42 -0.50
C PRO A 21 -3.35 -16.77 -1.42
N GLY A 22 -2.37 -15.87 -1.55
CA GLY A 22 -1.18 -16.14 -2.35
C GLY A 22 -0.38 -14.90 -2.74
N GLU A 23 0.82 -15.16 -3.26
CA GLU A 23 1.61 -14.18 -3.99
C GLU A 23 0.85 -13.74 -5.24
N VAL A 24 0.74 -12.43 -5.46
CA VAL A 24 0.15 -11.88 -6.68
C VAL A 24 1.25 -11.84 -7.74
N ILE A 25 1.20 -12.79 -8.67
CA ILE A 25 2.13 -12.85 -9.80
C ILE A 25 1.48 -12.11 -10.97
N PHE A 26 2.08 -11.00 -11.38
CA PHE A 26 1.65 -10.25 -12.57
C PHE A 26 2.20 -10.91 -13.84
N GLN A 27 1.40 -10.94 -14.90
CA GLN A 27 1.78 -11.44 -16.21
C GLN A 27 2.13 -10.30 -17.17
N PRO A 28 2.95 -10.56 -18.20
CA PRO A 28 3.16 -9.58 -19.26
C PRO A 28 1.84 -9.14 -19.89
N GLY A 29 1.56 -7.84 -19.89
CA GLY A 29 0.31 -7.25 -20.38
C GLY A 29 -0.67 -6.83 -19.28
N ASP A 30 -0.42 -7.21 -18.02
CA ASP A 30 -1.21 -6.74 -16.90
C ASP A 30 -0.94 -5.27 -16.60
N LEU A 31 -2.02 -4.52 -16.41
CA LEU A 31 -1.96 -3.15 -15.94
C LEU A 31 -1.77 -3.14 -14.42
N VAL A 32 -0.74 -2.44 -13.95
CA VAL A 32 -0.37 -2.42 -12.53
C VAL A 32 -0.19 -0.98 -12.05
N GLN A 33 -0.61 -0.72 -10.81
CA GLN A 33 -0.44 0.59 -10.20
C GLN A 33 0.62 0.52 -9.09
N ILE A 34 1.56 1.45 -9.12
CA ILE A 34 2.66 1.52 -8.17
C ILE A 34 2.26 2.46 -7.02
N TYR A 35 2.46 1.99 -5.80
CA TYR A 35 2.23 2.79 -4.59
C TYR A 35 3.35 3.83 -4.40
N ARG A 36 2.97 5.10 -4.27
CA ARG A 36 3.86 6.25 -4.07
C ARG A 36 4.16 6.45 -2.59
N SER A 37 5.09 5.66 -2.06
CA SER A 37 5.48 5.70 -0.64
C SER A 37 6.18 7.01 -0.22
N ASP A 38 6.68 7.79 -1.17
CA ASP A 38 7.25 9.12 -0.96
C ASP A 38 6.23 10.15 -0.43
N LEU A 39 4.94 9.89 -0.62
CA LEU A 39 3.83 10.73 -0.17
C LEU A 39 3.38 10.42 1.27
N ASP A 40 3.92 9.38 1.92
CA ASP A 40 3.50 8.99 3.27
C ASP A 40 4.02 9.91 4.38
N TYR A 41 5.06 10.69 4.12
CA TYR A 41 5.52 11.76 5.02
C TYR A 41 4.59 12.99 4.90
N THR A 42 3.51 12.92 5.67
CA THR A 42 2.30 13.78 5.60
C THR A 42 2.37 15.07 6.42
N PHE A 43 3.56 15.51 6.82
CA PHE A 43 3.72 16.78 7.56
C PHE A 43 3.30 18.02 6.73
N ARG A 44 3.26 17.90 5.40
CA ARG A 44 2.74 18.95 4.50
C ARG A 44 1.35 18.60 3.99
N THR A 45 0.39 19.50 4.20
CA THR A 45 -1.03 19.32 3.82
C THR A 45 -1.21 19.04 2.33
N GLU A 46 -0.38 19.63 1.47
CA GLU A 46 -0.38 19.40 0.02
C GLU A 46 -0.25 17.92 -0.35
N ARG A 47 0.54 17.14 0.40
CA ARG A 47 0.76 15.70 0.14
C ARG A 47 -0.42 14.82 0.54
N LYS A 48 -1.39 15.35 1.29
CA LYS A 48 -2.61 14.62 1.68
C LYS A 48 -3.65 14.55 0.55
N LEU A 49 -3.56 15.44 -0.44
CA LEU A 49 -4.49 15.52 -1.57
C LEU A 49 -3.97 14.84 -2.84
N LEU A 50 -2.72 14.37 -2.83
CA LEU A 50 -2.12 13.72 -3.99
C LEU A 50 -2.54 12.24 -4.08
N PRO A 51 -2.84 11.74 -5.30
CA PRO A 51 -3.07 10.32 -5.51
C PRO A 51 -1.87 9.48 -5.06
N LYS A 52 -2.15 8.46 -4.25
CA LYS A 52 -1.12 7.54 -3.73
C LYS A 52 -0.75 6.41 -4.70
N TRP A 53 -1.54 6.23 -5.75
CA TRP A 53 -1.35 5.20 -6.77
C TRP A 53 -1.02 5.88 -8.09
N SER A 54 -0.09 5.29 -8.86
CA SER A 54 0.18 5.73 -10.23
C SER A 54 -1.00 5.40 -11.15
N PRO A 55 -1.08 6.04 -12.33
CA PRO A 55 -1.85 5.50 -13.44
C PRO A 55 -1.45 4.04 -13.74
N PRO A 56 -2.40 3.22 -14.22
CA PRO A 56 -2.16 1.83 -14.61
C PRO A 56 -1.30 1.70 -15.87
#